data_AF-C7MT93-F1
#
_entry.id   AF-C7MT93-F1
#
_cell.length_a   1.000
_cell.length_b   1.000
_cell.length_c   1.000
_cell.angle_alpha   90.00
_cell.angle_beta   90.00
_cell.angle_gamma   90.00
#
_symmetry.space_group_name_H-M   'P 1'
#
loop_
_entity.id
_entity.type
_entity.pdbx_description
1 polymer ?
#
loop_
_entity_poly.entity_id
_entity_poly.type
_entity_poly.pdbx_seq_one_letter_code
_entity_poly.pdbx_strand_id
1 'polypeptide(L)'
;MSSAPQAPPVGTGWVHVVGDPSHRIVLADGTAVEILASYPVRTDAGLYSIATAIEFGCARCCQGCEATLVAVRDHQLLCPGCYGSLGAVQTPSDETQEQSAA
;
A
#
# COMPACT_ATOMS: atom_id res chain seq x y z
N MET A 1 48.86 2.23 8.94
CA MET A 1 47.95 1.25 9.57
C MET A 1 46.61 1.95 9.72
N SER A 2 45.65 1.72 8.82
CA SER A 2 44.31 2.34 8.88
C SER A 2 43.27 1.27 9.19
N SER A 3 42.73 1.31 10.40
CA SER A 3 41.57 0.52 10.81
C SER A 3 40.29 1.21 10.35
N ALA A 4 39.61 0.61 9.37
CA ALA A 4 38.26 1.03 8.99
C ALA A 4 37.23 0.56 10.05
N PRO A 5 36.13 1.30 10.27
CA PRO A 5 35.12 0.95 11.26
C PRO A 5 34.32 -0.27 10.77
N GLN A 6 34.21 -1.32 11.59
CA GLN A 6 33.34 -2.45 11.27
C GLN A 6 31.88 -2.08 11.49
N ALA A 7 31.06 -2.26 10.45
CA ALA A 7 29.61 -2.16 10.54
C ALA A 7 29.05 -3.27 11.45
N PRO A 8 28.02 -3.00 12.27
CA PRO A 8 27.42 -4.03 13.11
C PRO A 8 26.78 -5.13 12.25
N PRO A 9 26.84 -6.40 12.69
CA PRO A 9 26.30 -7.52 11.93
C PRO A 9 24.77 -7.39 11.80
N VAL A 10 24.28 -7.46 10.57
CA VAL A 10 22.85 -7.58 10.25
C VAL A 10 22.39 -8.93 10.80
N GLY A 11 21.62 -8.91 11.89
CA GLY A 11 21.14 -10.13 12.53
C GLY A 11 20.25 -10.95 11.61
N THR A 12 20.66 -12.18 11.29
CA THR A 12 19.90 -13.20 10.54
C THR A 12 18.88 -13.91 11.44
N GLY A 13 18.11 -13.13 12.20
CA GLY A 13 17.00 -13.66 13.00
C GLY A 13 15.86 -14.12 12.09
N TRP A 14 15.22 -15.23 12.44
CA TRP A 14 14.01 -15.68 11.76
C TRP A 14 12.89 -14.67 12.00
N VAL A 15 12.40 -14.04 10.93
CA VAL A 15 11.22 -13.19 10.97
C VAL A 15 10.00 -14.10 10.98
N HIS A 16 9.21 -14.06 12.06
CA HIS A 16 7.96 -14.80 12.16
C HIS A 16 6.81 -13.90 11.66
N VAL A 17 6.18 -14.28 10.55
CA VAL A 17 4.98 -13.60 10.03
C VAL A 17 3.76 -14.39 10.49
N VAL A 18 2.96 -13.81 11.39
CA VAL A 18 1.69 -14.41 11.83
C VAL A 18 0.57 -13.89 10.93
N GLY A 19 -0.02 -14.76 10.11
CA GLY A 19 -1.29 -14.50 9.44
C GLY A 19 -2.43 -15.18 10.21
N ASP A 20 -3.47 -14.43 10.57
CA ASP A 20 -4.74 -15.00 10.99
C ASP A 20 -5.63 -15.15 9.75
N PRO A 21 -6.00 -16.39 9.33
CA PRO A 21 -6.78 -16.63 8.12
C PRO A 21 -8.26 -16.76 8.48
N SER A 22 -8.96 -15.65 8.45
CA SER A 22 -10.39 -15.62 8.10
C SER A 22 -10.73 -14.24 7.58
N HIS A 23 -11.71 -14.18 6.69
CA HIS A 23 -12.25 -13.00 6.00
C HIS A 23 -11.73 -12.79 4.59
N ARG A 24 -12.50 -13.33 3.64
CA ARG A 24 -12.57 -12.92 2.25
C ARG A 24 -12.98 -11.44 2.10
N ILE A 25 -12.52 -10.76 1.05
CA ILE A 25 -13.15 -9.55 0.54
C ILE A 25 -14.33 -9.97 -0.33
N VAL A 26 -15.51 -9.42 -0.09
CA VAL A 26 -16.68 -9.62 -0.95
C VAL A 26 -16.85 -8.39 -1.81
N LEU A 27 -16.76 -8.57 -3.13
CA LEU A 27 -16.96 -7.54 -4.13
C LEU A 27 -18.46 -7.25 -4.31
N ALA A 28 -18.78 -6.13 -4.96
CA ALA A 28 -20.17 -5.68 -5.14
C ALA A 28 -21.03 -6.66 -5.96
N ASP A 29 -20.43 -7.46 -6.82
CA ASP A 29 -21.07 -8.52 -7.59
C ASP A 29 -21.29 -9.82 -6.79
N GLY A 30 -20.88 -9.85 -5.52
CA GLY A 30 -20.94 -11.02 -4.64
C GLY A 30 -19.73 -11.94 -4.73
N THR A 31 -18.75 -11.64 -5.60
CA THR A 31 -17.52 -12.43 -5.72
C THR A 31 -16.72 -12.34 -4.41
N ALA A 32 -16.38 -13.49 -3.85
CA ALA A 32 -15.59 -13.60 -2.64
C ALA A 32 -14.13 -13.92 -2.98
N VAL A 33 -13.20 -13.10 -2.51
CA VAL A 33 -11.77 -13.27 -2.74
C VAL A 33 -11.03 -13.48 -1.44
N GLU A 34 -10.24 -14.54 -1.37
CA GLU A 34 -9.44 -14.90 -0.20
C GLU A 34 -8.34 -13.85 0.06
N ILE A 35 -8.20 -13.48 1.33
CA ILE A 35 -7.10 -12.64 1.82
C ILE A 35 -5.94 -13.55 2.22
N LEU A 36 -4.78 -13.36 1.58
CA LEU A 36 -3.54 -14.08 1.88
C LEU A 36 -2.76 -13.43 3.02
N ALA A 37 -2.82 -12.10 3.13
CA ALA A 37 -2.13 -11.36 4.18
C ALA A 37 -2.82 -10.02 4.47
N SER A 38 -2.76 -9.61 5.74
CA SER A 38 -3.25 -8.31 6.22
C SER A 38 -2.09 -7.47 6.73
N TYR A 39 -2.02 -6.21 6.31
CA TYR A 39 -0.96 -5.27 6.69
C TYR A 39 -1.59 -4.10 7.48
N PRO A 40 -1.61 -4.16 8.82
CA PRO A 40 -2.23 -3.15 9.68
C PRO A 40 -1.32 -1.92 9.82
N VAL A 41 -1.01 -1.25 8.71
CA VAL A 41 -0.09 -0.08 8.69
C VAL A 41 -0.80 1.20 9.13
N ARG A 42 -2.12 1.30 8.94
CA ARG A 42 -2.95 2.47 9.27
C ARG A 42 -4.20 2.05 10.03
N THR A 43 -4.76 2.95 10.84
CA THR A 43 -5.97 2.70 11.63
C THR A 43 -7.26 2.97 10.86
N ASP A 44 -7.21 3.83 9.85
CA ASP A 44 -8.35 4.27 9.02
C ASP A 44 -8.45 3.52 7.68
N ALA A 45 -7.50 2.64 7.36
CA ALA A 45 -7.51 1.84 6.15
C ALA A 45 -6.71 0.54 6.36
N GLY A 46 -7.30 -0.59 5.97
CA GLY A 46 -6.59 -1.86 5.93
C GLY A 46 -5.98 -2.10 4.56
N LEU A 47 -4.75 -2.62 4.51
CA LEU A 47 -4.10 -3.06 3.28
C LEU A 47 -4.02 -4.58 3.26
N TYR A 48 -4.42 -5.20 2.16
CA TYR A 48 -4.59 -6.65 2.05
C TYR A 48 -3.97 -7.18 0.77
N SER A 49 -3.24 -8.30 0.89
CA SER A 49 -2.87 -9.15 -0.25
C SER A 49 -3.95 -10.20 -0.43
N ILE A 50 -4.37 -10.43 -1.67
CA ILE A 50 -5.47 -11.34 -2.04
C ILE A 50 -5.01 -12.42 -3.03
N ALA A 51 -5.72 -13.55 -3.04
CA ALA A 51 -5.31 -14.75 -3.77
C ALA A 51 -5.39 -14.63 -5.30
N THR A 52 -6.25 -13.76 -5.81
CA THR A 52 -6.36 -13.48 -7.25
C THR A 52 -6.41 -11.98 -7.48
N ALA A 53 -5.93 -11.54 -8.64
CA ALA A 53 -6.13 -10.17 -9.07
C ALA A 53 -7.63 -9.91 -9.24
N ILE A 54 -8.06 -8.73 -8.83
CA ILE A 54 -9.43 -8.25 -9.06
C ILE A 54 -9.39 -6.97 -9.87
N GLU A 55 -10.38 -6.78 -10.73
CA GLU A 55 -10.66 -5.52 -11.38
C GLU A 55 -11.61 -4.68 -10.52
N PHE A 56 -11.27 -3.40 -10.30
CA PHE A 56 -12.08 -2.49 -9.49
C PHE A 56 -11.83 -1.03 -9.86
N GLY A 57 -12.82 -0.19 -9.58
CA GLY A 57 -12.64 1.27 -9.61
C GLY A 57 -12.04 1.76 -8.29
N CYS A 58 -10.92 2.49 -8.35
CA CYS A 58 -10.37 3.14 -7.17
C CYS A 58 -11.28 4.29 -6.72
N ALA A 59 -11.76 4.26 -5.47
CA ALA A 59 -12.66 5.30 -4.96
C ALA A 59 -12.03 6.70 -4.84
N ARG A 60 -10.69 6.83 -4.96
CA ARG A 60 -9.98 8.12 -4.89
C ARG A 60 -9.63 8.71 -6.26
N CYS A 61 -9.01 7.93 -7.16
CA CYS A 61 -8.61 8.44 -8.48
C CYS A 61 -9.59 8.10 -9.62
N CYS A 62 -10.65 7.34 -9.31
CA CYS A 62 -11.70 6.91 -10.25
C CYS A 62 -11.20 6.10 -11.45
N GLN A 63 -9.93 5.66 -11.46
CA GLN A 63 -9.39 4.82 -12.52
C GLN A 63 -9.74 3.34 -12.28
N GLY A 64 -9.96 2.61 -13.38
CA GLY A 64 -10.00 1.14 -13.35
C GLY A 64 -8.63 0.58 -13.02
N CYS A 65 -8.58 -0.34 -12.06
CA CYS A 65 -7.37 -0.94 -11.54
C CYS A 65 -7.50 -2.46 -11.54
N GLU A 66 -6.41 -3.16 -11.83
CA GLU A 66 -6.27 -4.60 -11.62
C GLU A 66 -5.11 -4.83 -10.64
N ALA A 67 -5.37 -5.51 -9.52
CA ALA A 67 -4.31 -5.76 -8.51
C ALA A 67 -4.62 -6.95 -7.60
N THR A 68 -3.55 -7.56 -7.07
CA THR A 68 -3.56 -8.52 -5.96
C THR A 68 -3.28 -7.88 -4.60
N LEU A 69 -3.01 -6.57 -4.58
CA LEU A 69 -2.80 -5.78 -3.38
C LEU A 69 -3.81 -4.64 -3.38
N VAL A 70 -4.68 -4.61 -2.38
CA VAL A 70 -5.81 -3.67 -2.32
C VAL A 70 -5.94 -3.08 -0.93
N ALA A 71 -6.29 -1.79 -0.87
CA ALA A 71 -6.62 -1.15 0.37
C ALA A 71 -8.14 -1.00 0.51
N VAL A 72 -8.68 -1.26 1.70
CA VAL A 72 -10.08 -1.06 2.05
C VAL A 72 -10.19 0.05 3.08
N ARG A 73 -10.98 1.07 2.75
CA ARG A 73 -11.33 2.18 3.65
C ARG A 73 -12.80 2.49 3.50
N ASP A 74 -13.54 2.58 4.60
CA ASP A 74 -14.99 2.89 4.58
C ASP A 74 -15.78 1.99 3.59
N HIS A 75 -15.44 0.69 3.53
CA HIS A 75 -15.96 -0.31 2.59
C HIS A 75 -15.66 -0.07 1.09
N GLN A 76 -14.81 0.90 0.78
CA GLN A 76 -14.39 1.22 -0.58
C GLN A 76 -12.97 0.73 -0.87
N LEU A 77 -12.72 0.34 -2.12
CA LEU A 77 -11.41 -0.09 -2.59
C LEU A 77 -10.57 1.09 -3.07
N LEU A 78 -9.30 1.07 -2.68
CA LEU A 78 -8.28 2.02 -3.10
C LEU A 78 -7.12 1.27 -3.74
N CYS A 79 -6.58 1.82 -4.84
CA CYS A 79 -5.39 1.27 -5.46
C CYS A 79 -4.14 1.50 -4.58
N PRO A 80 -3.08 0.68 -4.72
CA PRO A 80 -1.85 0.81 -3.91
C PRO A 80 -1.24 2.21 -3.97
N GLY A 81 -1.26 2.86 -5.13
CA GLY A 81 -0.76 4.23 -5.29
C GLY A 81 -1.55 5.24 -4.46
N CYS A 82 -2.89 5.23 -4.58
CA CYS A 82 -3.76 6.11 -3.81
C CYS A 82 -3.67 5.86 -2.30
N TYR A 83 -3.48 4.60 -1.88
CA TYR A 83 -3.23 4.24 -0.49
C TYR A 83 -1.90 4.81 0.02
N GLY A 84 -0.81 4.66 -0.73
CA GLY A 84 0.50 5.23 -0.37
C GLY A 84 0.45 6.77 -0.22
N SER A 85 -0.35 7.43 -1.06
CA SER A 85 -0.56 8.89 -0.97
C SER A 85 -1.54 9.34 0.13
N LEU A 86 -2.04 8.44 1.01
CA LEU A 86 -2.86 8.86 2.16
C LEU A 86 -2.00 9.39 3.33
N GLY A 87 -0.72 9.00 3.39
CA GLY A 87 0.23 9.45 4.42
C GLY A 87 1.35 10.37 3.91
N ALA A 88 1.49 10.50 2.58
CA ALA A 88 2.37 11.50 2.00
C ALA A 88 1.71 12.87 2.18
N VAL A 89 2.08 13.58 3.26
CA VAL A 89 2.04 15.04 3.25
C VAL A 89 2.71 15.46 1.96
N GLN A 90 1.97 16.16 1.10
CA GLN A 90 2.55 16.78 -0.08
C GLN A 90 3.67 17.68 0.42
N THR A 91 4.93 17.29 0.24
CA THR A 91 5.95 18.30 0.05
C THR A 91 5.54 18.97 -1.26
N PRO A 92 5.18 20.26 -1.26
CA PRO A 92 4.97 20.94 -2.51
C PRO A 92 6.23 20.72 -3.34
N SER A 93 6.07 20.14 -4.52
CA SER A 93 7.08 20.25 -5.55
C SER A 93 7.24 21.73 -5.79
N ASP A 94 8.31 22.31 -5.26
CA ASP A 94 8.77 23.63 -5.60
C ASP A 94 9.27 23.56 -7.04
N GLU A 95 8.32 23.44 -7.97
CA GLU A 95 8.50 23.92 -9.31
C GLU A 95 8.44 25.44 -9.21
N THR A 96 9.57 26.03 -8.81
CA THR A 96 9.96 27.37 -9.24
C THR A 96 10.01 27.32 -10.77
N GLN A 97 8.83 27.43 -11.39
CA GLN A 97 8.69 27.80 -12.78
C GLN A 97 8.85 29.31 -12.80
N GLU A 98 10.11 29.72 -12.97
CA GLU A 98 10.51 31.09 -13.28
C GLU A 98 9.74 31.55 -14.53
N GLN A 99 8.62 32.24 -14.30
CA GLN A 99 7.91 33.02 -15.32
C GLN A 99 8.44 34.45 -15.29
N SER A 100 8.94 34.87 -16.45
CA SER A 100 8.87 36.23 -17.00
C SER A 100 9.84 37.30 -16.47
N ALA A 101 10.73 37.74 -17.36
CA ALA A 101 10.84 39.14 -17.82
C ALA A 101 11.94 39.19 -18.91
N ALA A 102 11.57 39.44 -20.17
CA ALA A 102 11.52 40.77 -20.80
C ALA A 102 12.83 41.10 -21.55
#